data_AF-N8R0V4-F1
#
_entry.id   AF-N8R0V4-F1
#
_cell.length_a   1.000
_cell.length_b   1.000
_cell.length_c   1.000
_cell.angle_alpha   90.00
_cell.angle_beta   90.00
_cell.angle_gamma   90.00
#
_symmetry.space_group_name_H-M   'P 1'
#
loop_
_entity.id
_entity.type
_entity.pdbx_description
1 polymer ?
#
loop_
_entity_poly.entity_id
_entity_poly.type
_entity_poly.pdbx_seq_one_letter_code
_entity_poly.pdbx_strand_id
1 'polypeptide(L)'
;MNPELPGTYINLLVDIVKQWNISGDQLLDGSGITLEQLTKPYWYVEFNALNKLFEHAIELIHEPALAGYLALEMKASCYGSVGMAAMVCANLEEALKTLEQFIGSRCDAFKPSL
;
A
#
# COMPACT_ATOMS: atom_id res chain seq x y z
N MET A 1 14.61 14.29 -0.80
CA MET A 1 14.14 13.60 0.41
C MET A 1 13.45 12.34 -0.09
N ASN A 2 13.87 11.15 0.35
CA ASN A 2 13.17 9.93 -0.04
C ASN A 2 11.90 9.84 0.81
N PRO A 3 10.71 9.70 0.21
CA PRO A 3 9.47 9.65 0.97
C PRO A 3 9.44 8.37 1.83
N GLU A 4 8.95 8.52 3.06
CA GLU A 4 8.69 7.41 3.97
C GLU A 4 7.20 7.06 3.93
N LEU A 5 6.91 5.76 3.98
CA LEU A 5 5.56 5.21 3.99
C LEU A 5 5.32 4.42 5.28
N PRO A 6 4.08 4.42 5.80
CA PRO A 6 3.72 3.55 6.91
C PRO A 6 4.07 2.09 6.62
N GLY A 7 4.78 1.43 7.53
CA GLY A 7 5.13 0.02 7.37
C GLY A 7 3.92 -0.93 7.37
N THR A 8 2.73 -0.43 7.69
CA THR A 8 1.46 -1.16 7.55
C THR A 8 1.19 -1.65 6.12
N TYR A 9 1.76 -1.00 5.09
CA TYR A 9 1.71 -1.51 3.71
C TYR A 9 2.42 -2.86 3.58
N ILE A 10 3.55 -3.04 4.28
CA ILE A 10 4.31 -4.29 4.30
C ILE A 10 3.57 -5.34 5.12
N ASN A 11 2.96 -4.95 6.25
CA ASN A 11 2.12 -5.87 7.02
C ASN A 11 0.99 -6.44 6.16
N LEU A 12 0.33 -5.59 5.37
CA LEU A 12 -0.72 -6.02 4.46
C LEU A 12 -0.18 -6.92 3.34
N LEU A 13 0.95 -6.57 2.74
CA LEU A 13 1.59 -7.40 1.72
C LEU A 13 1.93 -8.80 2.26
N VAL A 14 2.51 -8.87 3.47
CA VAL A 14 2.79 -10.14 4.17
C VAL A 14 1.53 -10.99 4.34
N ASP A 15 0.39 -10.37 4.65
CA ASP A 15 -0.87 -11.11 4.80
C ASP A 15 -1.45 -11.59 3.47
N ILE A 16 -1.26 -10.82 2.39
CA ILE A 16 -1.70 -11.19 1.05
C ILE A 16 -0.87 -12.35 0.51
N VAL A 17 0.46 -12.27 0.57
CA VAL A 17 1.33 -13.32 -0.01
C VAL A 17 1.15 -14.69 0.67
N LYS A 18 0.69 -14.73 1.93
CA LYS A 18 0.33 -15.97 2.64
C LYS A 18 -0.78 -16.75 1.94
N GLN A 19 -1.68 -16.07 1.22
CA GLN A 19 -2.73 -16.72 0.44
C GLN A 19 -2.16 -17.57 -0.72
N TRP A 20 -0.91 -17.31 -1.13
CA TRP A 20 -0.14 -18.08 -2.12
C TRP A 20 0.91 -19.00 -1.49
N ASN A 21 0.79 -19.33 -0.21
CA ASN A 21 1.75 -20.16 0.54
C ASN A 21 3.17 -19.58 0.62
N ILE A 22 3.32 -18.27 0.46
CA ILE A 22 4.58 -17.57 0.71
C ILE A 22 4.60 -17.10 2.16
N SER A 23 5.64 -17.48 2.91
CA SER A 23 5.85 -17.02 4.28
C SER A 23 6.34 -15.57 4.34
N GLY A 24 6.13 -14.92 5.48
CA GLY A 24 6.69 -13.58 5.72
C GLY A 24 8.21 -13.56 5.62
N ASP A 25 8.91 -14.58 6.11
CA ASP A 25 10.36 -14.69 5.98
C ASP A 25 10.82 -14.74 4.51
N GLN A 26 10.14 -15.52 3.67
CA GLN A 26 10.45 -15.59 2.23
C GLN A 26 10.24 -14.25 1.53
N LEU A 27 9.16 -13.54 1.87
CA LEU A 27 8.90 -12.20 1.34
C LEU A 27 9.97 -11.19 1.81
N LEU A 28 10.36 -11.24 3.08
CA LEU A 28 11.28 -10.25 3.65
C LEU A 28 12.76 -10.56 3.39
N ASP A 29 13.08 -11.71 2.81
CA ASP A 29 14.46 -12.10 2.52
C ASP A 29 15.19 -11.04 1.68
N GLY A 30 16.42 -10.72 2.07
CA GLY A 30 17.23 -9.69 1.42
C GLY A 30 16.74 -8.24 1.56
N SER A 31 15.57 -7.98 2.16
CA SER A 31 15.00 -6.63 2.30
C SER A 31 15.61 -5.79 3.42
N GLY A 32 16.26 -6.44 4.39
CA GLY A 32 16.74 -5.82 5.63
C GLY A 32 15.62 -5.50 6.63
N ILE A 33 14.36 -5.86 6.33
CA ILE A 33 13.21 -5.74 7.23
C ILE A 33 13.04 -7.06 7.98
N THR A 34 12.81 -6.98 9.29
CA THR A 34 12.59 -8.16 10.13
C THR A 34 11.11 -8.37 10.46
N LEU A 35 10.72 -9.62 10.73
CA LEU A 35 9.37 -9.92 11.22
C LEU A 35 9.03 -9.16 12.52
N GLU A 36 10.02 -8.90 13.37
CA GLU A 36 9.83 -8.10 14.59
C GLU A 36 9.38 -6.67 14.27
N GLN A 37 9.89 -6.05 13.20
CA GLN A 37 9.48 -4.70 12.78
C GLN A 37 8.00 -4.65 12.40
N LEU A 38 7.43 -5.72 11.84
CA LEU A 38 6.01 -5.77 11.47
C LEU A 38 5.08 -5.59 12.68
N THR A 39 5.56 -5.92 13.87
CA THR A 39 4.80 -5.80 15.14
C THR A 39 4.93 -4.42 15.79
N LYS A 40 5.86 -3.58 15.32
CA LYS A 40 6.11 -2.28 15.94
C LYS A 40 4.96 -1.31 15.63
N PRO A 41 4.51 -0.54 16.62
CA PRO A 41 3.58 0.56 16.34
C PRO A 41 4.33 1.67 15.58
N TYR A 42 3.65 2.33 14.63
CA TYR A 42 4.14 3.52 13.95
C TYR A 42 5.55 3.42 13.33
N TRP A 43 5.83 2.31 12.65
CA TRP A 43 7.07 2.15 11.88
C TRP A 43 6.89 2.58 10.43
N TYR A 44 7.98 2.97 9.80
CA TYR A 44 8.02 3.49 8.45
C TYR A 44 9.08 2.77 7.62
N VAL A 45 8.86 2.75 6.31
CA VAL A 45 9.77 2.21 5.32
C VAL A 45 10.02 3.24 4.23
N GLU A 46 11.24 3.23 3.69
CA GLU A 46 11.58 4.07 2.55
C GLU A 46 10.85 3.59 1.29
N PHE A 47 10.39 4.54 0.45
CA PHE A 47 9.57 4.24 -0.72
C PHE A 47 10.18 3.23 -1.70
N ASN A 48 11.47 3.34 -2.02
CA ASN A 48 12.13 2.40 -2.93
C ASN A 48 12.30 1.02 -2.28
N ALA A 49 12.50 0.94 -0.97
CA ALA A 49 12.50 -0.34 -0.26
C ALA A 49 11.14 -1.04 -0.35
N LEU A 50 10.02 -0.31 -0.25
CA LEU A 50 8.69 -0.88 -0.48
C LEU A 50 8.52 -1.38 -1.92
N ASN A 51 8.93 -0.59 -2.92
CA ASN A 51 8.81 -1.00 -4.33
C ASN A 51 9.61 -2.26 -4.65
N LYS A 52 10.86 -2.36 -4.15
CA LYS A 52 11.67 -3.58 -4.30
C LYS A 52 11.01 -4.80 -3.66
N LEU A 53 10.34 -4.61 -2.53
CA LEU A 53 9.60 -5.68 -1.86
C LEU A 53 8.39 -6.13 -2.68
N PHE A 54 7.70 -5.20 -3.35
CA PHE A 54 6.62 -5.53 -4.30
C PHE A 54 7.14 -6.30 -5.51
N GLU A 55 8.27 -5.88 -6.09
CA GLU A 55 8.91 -6.57 -7.21
C GLU A 55 9.27 -8.01 -6.82
N HIS A 56 9.94 -8.19 -5.68
CA HIS A 56 10.25 -9.51 -5.12
C HIS A 56 9.00 -10.36 -4.86
N ALA A 57 7.93 -9.76 -4.33
CA ALA A 57 6.67 -10.47 -4.12
C ALA A 57 6.04 -10.96 -5.44
N ILE A 58 6.08 -10.15 -6.50
CA ILE A 58 5.61 -10.53 -7.84
C ILE A 58 6.47 -11.68 -8.40
N GLU A 59 7.78 -11.64 -8.20
CA GLU A 59 8.69 -12.71 -8.61
C GLU A 59 8.41 -14.04 -7.89
N LEU A 60 8.12 -14.00 -6.58
CA LEU A 60 7.81 -15.19 -5.79
C LEU A 60 6.46 -15.82 -6.14
N ILE A 61 5.45 -14.99 -6.45
CA ILE A 61 4.07 -15.42 -6.63
C ILE A 61 3.75 -15.68 -8.11
N HIS A 62 4.50 -15.07 -9.02
CA HIS A 62 4.22 -15.03 -10.46
C HIS A 62 2.84 -14.44 -10.80
N GLU A 63 2.37 -13.48 -10.00
CA GLU A 63 1.08 -12.79 -10.17
C GLU A 63 1.28 -11.28 -10.39
N PRO A 64 1.20 -10.79 -11.64
CA PRO A 64 1.41 -9.38 -11.95
C PRO A 64 0.31 -8.46 -11.39
N ALA A 65 -0.88 -8.98 -11.08
CA ALA A 65 -1.98 -8.20 -10.51
C ALA A 65 -1.89 -8.02 -8.97
N LEU A 66 -0.79 -8.43 -8.33
CA LEU A 66 -0.60 -8.37 -6.87
C LEU A 66 -0.96 -7.02 -6.25
N ALA A 67 -0.54 -5.92 -6.88
CA ALA A 67 -0.85 -4.57 -6.41
C ALA A 67 -2.36 -4.27 -6.38
N GLY A 68 -3.12 -4.85 -7.32
CA GLY A 68 -4.59 -4.75 -7.36
C GLY A 68 -5.25 -5.50 -6.21
N TYR A 69 -4.80 -6.73 -5.92
CA TYR A 69 -5.29 -7.48 -4.75
C TYR A 69 -4.99 -6.73 -3.44
N LEU A 70 -3.81 -6.12 -3.33
CA LEU A 70 -3.48 -5.27 -2.20
C LEU A 70 -4.41 -4.06 -2.09
N ALA A 71 -4.65 -3.35 -3.18
CA ALA A 71 -5.56 -2.20 -3.19
C ALA A 71 -6.99 -2.55 -2.74
N LEU A 72 -7.47 -3.77 -3.04
CA LEU A 72 -8.80 -4.23 -2.63
C LEU A 72 -8.91 -4.48 -1.11
N GLU A 73 -7.82 -4.89 -0.47
CA GLU A 73 -7.78 -5.11 0.98
C GLU A 73 -7.53 -3.82 1.78
N MET A 74 -7.14 -2.74 1.11
CA MET A 74 -6.89 -1.45 1.76
C MET A 74 -8.18 -0.81 2.25
N LYS A 75 -8.17 -0.38 3.52
CA LYS A 75 -9.28 0.37 4.13
C LYS A 75 -9.06 1.87 3.95
N ALA A 76 -10.15 2.64 3.91
CA ALA A 76 -10.09 4.10 3.87
C ALA A 76 -9.24 4.68 5.03
N SER A 77 -9.27 4.04 6.21
CA SER A 77 -8.44 4.41 7.37
C SER A 77 -6.93 4.41 7.11
N CYS A 78 -6.45 3.67 6.10
CA CYS A 78 -5.03 3.65 5.73
C CYS A 78 -4.53 4.99 5.17
N TYR A 79 -5.44 5.85 4.71
CA TYR A 79 -5.10 7.11 4.03
C TYR A 79 -5.26 8.35 4.94
N GLY A 80 -5.47 8.15 6.25
CA GLY A 80 -5.56 9.27 7.19
C GLY A 80 -6.69 10.25 6.85
N SER A 81 -6.38 11.54 6.81
CA SER A 81 -7.39 12.60 6.62
C SER A 81 -8.10 12.53 5.27
N VAL A 82 -7.44 12.14 4.18
CA VAL A 82 -8.10 12.01 2.88
C VAL A 82 -9.06 10.83 2.86
N GLY A 83 -8.70 9.72 3.52
CA GLY A 83 -9.60 8.59 3.69
C GLY A 83 -10.83 8.95 4.52
N MET A 84 -10.66 9.71 5.59
CA MET A 84 -11.78 10.22 6.39
C MET A 84 -12.67 11.18 5.60
N ALA A 85 -12.08 12.08 4.79
CA ALA A 85 -12.82 12.99 3.94
C ALA A 85 -13.71 12.23 2.94
N ALA A 86 -13.17 11.20 2.29
CA ALA A 86 -13.95 10.34 1.39
C ALA A 86 -15.09 9.60 2.11
N MET A 87 -14.87 9.14 3.35
CA MET A 87 -15.85 8.39 4.14
C MET A 87 -17.04 9.23 4.63
N VAL A 88 -16.90 10.56 4.73
CA VAL A 88 -17.97 11.46 5.18
C VAL A 88 -18.72 12.13 4.04
N CYS A 89 -18.33 11.89 2.78
CA CYS A 89 -19.03 12.37 1.60
C CYS A 89 -20.46 11.81 1.53
N ALA A 90 -21.38 12.56 0.92
CA ALA A 90 -22.78 12.16 0.87
C ALA A 90 -23.03 10.97 -0.07
N ASN A 91 -22.14 10.76 -1.05
CA ASN A 91 -22.25 9.74 -2.07
C ASN A 91 -20.88 9.38 -2.68
N LEU A 92 -20.87 8.32 -3.49
CA LEU A 92 -19.66 7.81 -4.14
C LEU A 92 -19.00 8.82 -5.10
N GLU A 93 -19.81 9.61 -5.82
CA GLU A 93 -19.30 10.60 -6.77
C GLU A 93 -18.47 11.68 -6.06
N GLU A 94 -18.97 12.20 -4.95
CA GLU A 94 -18.26 13.17 -4.10
C GLU A 94 -16.98 12.57 -3.49
N ALA A 95 -17.05 11.32 -3.04
CA ALA A 95 -15.88 10.62 -2.50
C ALA A 95 -14.78 10.46 -3.57
N LEU A 96 -15.15 10.05 -4.79
CA LEU A 96 -14.21 9.92 -5.91
C LEU A 96 -13.60 11.27 -6.27
N LYS A 97 -14.41 12.32 -6.47
CA LYS A 97 -13.90 13.68 -6.77
C LYS A 97 -12.93 14.20 -5.70
N THR A 98 -13.22 13.91 -4.42
CA THR A 98 -12.34 14.29 -3.29
C THR A 98 -10.98 13.58 -3.38
N LEU A 99 -10.99 12.28 -3.67
CA LEU A 99 -9.76 11.49 -3.85
C LEU A 99 -8.97 11.93 -5.09
N GLU A 100 -9.65 12.21 -6.20
CA GLU A 100 -9.03 12.69 -7.43
C GLU A 100 -8.31 14.03 -7.24
N GLN A 101 -8.96 15.00 -6.57
CA GLN A 101 -8.35 16.30 -6.25
C GLN A 101 -7.11 16.12 -5.38
N PHE A 102 -7.17 15.23 -4.38
CA PHE A 102 -6.03 14.96 -3.52
C PHE A 102 -4.86 14.33 -4.31
N ILE A 103 -5.12 13.29 -5.10
CA ILE A 103 -4.07 12.61 -5.87
C ILE A 103 -3.48 13.56 -6.92
N GLY A 104 -4.32 14.31 -7.64
CA GLY A 104 -3.89 15.28 -8.65
C GLY A 104 -3.02 16.40 -8.08
N SER A 105 -3.16 16.73 -6.79
CA SER A 105 -2.27 17.69 -6.11
C SER A 105 -0.87 17.14 -5.78
N ARG A 106 -0.68 15.82 -5.85
CA ARG A 106 0.56 15.12 -5.44
C ARG A 106 1.22 14.30 -6.55
N CYS A 107 0.47 13.95 -7.59
CA CYS A 107 0.94 13.10 -8.68
C CYS A 107 0.45 13.64 -10.02
N ASP A 108 1.36 14.28 -10.77
CA ASP A 108 1.05 14.83 -12.09
C ASP A 108 0.72 13.75 -13.14
N ALA A 109 1.13 12.50 -12.89
CA ALA A 109 0.91 11.37 -13.80
C ALA A 109 -0.53 10.82 -13.73
N PHE A 110 -1.23 11.02 -12.62
CA PHE A 110 -2.59 10.53 -12.43
C PHE A 110 -3.57 11.70 -12.45
N LYS A 111 -4.14 11.96 -13.64
CA LYS A 111 -5.17 12.98 -13.90
C LYS A 111 -6.47 12.30 -14.33
N PRO A 112 -7.16 11.60 -13.41
CA PRO A 112 -8.41 10.94 -13.74
C PRO A 112 -9.45 11.99 -14.14
N SER A 113 -10.23 11.68 -15.16
CA SER A 113 -11.41 12.44 -15.57
C SER A 113 -12.57 11.46 -15.64
N LEU A 114 -13.34 11.38 -14.54
CA LEU A 114 -14.61 10.64 -14.51
C LEU A 114 -15.72 11.44 -15.22
#